data_AF-A0A918REF7-F1
#
_entry.id   AF-A0A918REF7-F1
#
_cell.length_a   1.000
_cell.length_b   1.000
_cell.length_c   1.000
_cell.angle_alpha   90.00
_cell.angle_beta   90.00
_cell.angle_gamma   90.00
#
_symmetry.space_group_name_H-M   'P 1'
#
loop_
_entity.id
_entity.type
_entity.pdbx_description
1 polymer ?
#
loop_
_entity_poly.entity_id
_entity_poly.type
_entity_poly.pdbx_seq_one_letter_code
_entity_poly.pdbx_strand_id
1 'polypeptide(L)' 'MSGGIFSGLSVLGVPRSVSSAPNTVVQLPGGDRLVLNEQVHTADGSLTVTGLHYTSPTGLDISIASATCGSATSN' A
#
# COMPACT_ATOMS: atom_id res chain seq x y z
N MET A 1 16.20 -14.42 -0.58
CA MET A 1 15.08 -13.76 0.11
C MET A 1 13.84 -14.00 -0.74
N SER A 2 12.98 -14.95 -0.35
CA SER A 2 11.77 -15.26 -1.12
C SER A 2 10.72 -14.21 -0.80
N GLY A 3 10.59 -13.19 -1.66
CA GLY A 3 9.45 -12.28 -1.59
C GLY A 3 8.17 -13.10 -1.74
N GLY A 4 7.23 -12.92 -0.82
CA GLY A 4 5.91 -13.51 -0.94
C GLY A 4 5.20 -12.99 -2.19
N ILE A 5 4.16 -13.70 -2.59
CA ILE A 5 3.15 -13.19 -3.53
C ILE A 5 1.94 -12.77 -2.70
N PHE A 6 1.34 -11.60 -2.98
CA PHE A 6 -0.02 -11.38 -2.51
C PHE A 6 -0.93 -12.29 -3.33
N SER A 7 -1.45 -13.34 -2.69
CA SER A 7 -2.31 -14.31 -3.33
C SER A 7 -3.76 -13.84 -3.33
N GLY A 8 -4.48 -14.09 -4.42
CA GLY A 8 -5.92 -13.81 -4.52
C GLY A 8 -6.30 -12.40 -4.98
N LEU A 9 -5.35 -11.53 -5.32
CA LEU A 9 -5.70 -10.25 -5.95
C LEU A 9 -6.26 -10.50 -7.36
N SER A 10 -7.49 -10.07 -7.59
CA SER A 10 -8.10 -10.05 -8.91
C SER A 10 -8.67 -8.68 -9.20
N VAL A 11 -8.55 -8.24 -10.44
CA VAL A 11 -9.05 -6.96 -10.93
C VAL A 11 -10.02 -7.27 -12.05
N LEU A 12 -11.29 -6.91 -11.88
CA LEU A 12 -12.37 -7.27 -12.82
C LEU A 12 -12.42 -8.79 -13.10
N GLY A 13 -12.15 -9.62 -12.09
CA GLY A 13 -12.13 -11.08 -12.21
C GLY A 13 -10.86 -11.67 -12.85
N VAL A 14 -9.90 -10.83 -13.26
CA VAL A 14 -8.61 -11.29 -13.80
C VAL A 14 -7.56 -11.34 -12.68
N PRO A 15 -6.97 -12.52 -12.39
CA PRO A 15 -5.90 -12.61 -11.39
C PRO A 15 -4.71 -11.74 -11.74
N ARG A 16 -4.15 -11.07 -10.74
CA ARG A 16 -2.92 -10.28 -10.86
C ARG A 16 -1.84 -10.86 -9.97
N SER A 17 -0.72 -11.26 -10.58
CA SER A 17 0.48 -11.59 -9.82
C SER A 17 1.16 -10.29 -9.41
N VAL A 18 1.33 -10.08 -8.11
CA VAL A 18 1.92 -8.86 -7.55
C VAL A 18 2.94 -9.22 -6.47
N SER A 19 4.02 -8.46 -6.45
CA SER A 19 5.14 -8.64 -5.53
C SER A 19 4.73 -8.32 -4.09
N SER A 20 5.31 -8.98 -3.09
CA SER A 20 5.22 -8.56 -1.69
C SER A 20 6.22 -7.47 -1.29
N ALA A 21 6.98 -6.91 -2.24
CA ALA A 21 7.94 -5.86 -1.94
C ALA A 21 7.22 -4.62 -1.35
N PRO A 22 7.87 -3.87 -0.45
CA PRO A 22 7.34 -2.59 0.02
C PRO A 22 6.98 -1.66 -1.15
N ASN A 23 5.93 -0.85 -0.97
CA ASN A 23 5.46 0.13 -1.94
C ASN A 23 5.13 -0.46 -3.32
N THR A 24 4.61 -1.69 -3.37
CA THR A 24 4.22 -2.32 -4.64
C THR A 24 2.99 -1.63 -5.20
N VAL A 25 3.11 -1.04 -6.39
CA VAL A 25 2.01 -0.32 -7.04
C VAL A 25 1.31 -1.21 -8.07
N VAL A 26 0.00 -1.29 -7.98
CA VAL A 26 -0.89 -1.91 -8.96
C VAL A 26 -1.75 -0.82 -9.58
N GLN A 27 -1.56 -0.56 -10.87
CA GLN A 27 -2.47 0.31 -11.61
C GLN A 27 -3.74 -0.44 -11.97
N LEU A 28 -4.86 0.20 -11.70
CA LEU A 28 -6.20 -0.30 -11.98
C LEU A 28 -6.81 0.47 -13.16
N PRO A 29 -7.78 -0.12 -13.88
CA PRO A 29 -8.52 0.59 -14.91
C PRO A 29 -9.15 1.88 -14.37
N GLY A 30 -9.25 2.92 -15.20
CA GLY A 30 -9.84 4.21 -14.81
C GLY A 30 -8.87 5.19 -14.13
N GLY A 31 -7.58 4.84 -14.01
CA GLY A 31 -6.57 5.69 -13.38
C GLY A 31 -6.47 5.51 -11.86
N ASP A 32 -7.23 4.57 -11.33
CA ASP A 32 -7.16 4.15 -9.94
C ASP A 32 -5.81 3.50 -9.63
N ARG A 33 -5.37 3.67 -8.38
CA ARG A 33 -4.08 3.19 -7.90
C ARG A 33 -4.26 2.43 -6.60
N LEU A 34 -3.75 1.21 -6.55
CA LEU A 34 -3.64 0.42 -5.34
C LEU A 34 -2.16 0.25 -4.99
N VAL A 35 -1.76 0.63 -3.78
CA VAL A 35 -0.43 0.41 -3.24
C VAL A 35 -0.53 -0.66 -2.16
N LEU A 36 0.27 -1.71 -2.31
CA LEU A 36 0.36 -2.83 -1.37
C LEU A 36 1.60 -2.66 -0.51
N ASN A 37 1.45 -2.91 0.80
CA ASN A 37 2.54 -2.75 1.77
C ASN A 37 3.24 -1.39 1.60
N GLU A 38 2.46 -0.32 1.57
CA GLU A 38 3.00 1.04 1.50
C GLU A 38 3.74 1.35 2.80
N GLN A 39 4.93 1.93 2.67
CA GLN A 39 5.80 2.29 3.77
C GLN A 39 6.24 3.75 3.61
N VAL A 40 5.76 4.58 4.51
CA VAL A 40 6.06 6.02 4.55
C VAL A 40 6.94 6.30 5.76
N HIS A 41 8.19 6.64 5.49
CA HIS A 41 9.11 7.16 6.51
C HIS A 41 8.93 8.67 6.64
N THR A 42 8.69 9.14 7.85
CA THR A 42 8.55 10.56 8.16
C THR A 42 9.86 11.11 8.73
N ALA A 43 10.03 12.43 8.63
CA ALA A 43 11.27 13.10 9.05
C ALA A 43 11.56 12.98 10.56
N ASP A 44 10.53 12.74 11.37
CA ASP A 44 10.63 12.47 12.82
C ASP A 44 11.09 11.04 13.14
N GLY A 45 11.38 10.22 12.11
CA GLY A 45 11.83 8.84 12.24
C GLY A 45 10.71 7.83 12.41
N SER A 46 9.44 8.25 12.38
CA SER A 46 8.32 7.31 12.37
C SER A 46 8.17 6.61 11.01
N LEU A 47 7.56 5.44 11.04
CA LEU A 47 7.25 4.62 9.88
C LEU A 47 5.76 4.27 9.93
N THR A 48 5.01 4.70 8.93
CA THR A 48 3.65 4.22 8.71
C THR A 48 3.67 3.11 7.68
N VAL A 49 3.12 1.96 8.03
CA VAL A 49 2.93 0.82 7.14
C VAL A 49 1.43 0.64 6.88
N THR A 50 1.03 0.71 5.62
CA THR A 50 -0.36 0.47 5.20
C THR A 50 -0.43 -0.78 4.33
N GLY A 51 -1.24 -1.75 4.76
CA GLY A 51 -1.40 -3.02 4.05
C GLY A 51 -1.95 -2.82 2.63
N LEU A 52 -3.05 -2.06 2.51
CA LEU A 52 -3.66 -1.67 1.24
C LEU A 52 -4.01 -0.18 1.27
N HIS A 53 -3.46 0.60 0.35
CA HIS A 53 -3.80 2.00 0.15
C HIS A 53 -4.35 2.19 -1.28
N TYR A 54 -5.62 2.52 -1.38
CA TYR A 54 -6.31 2.76 -2.65
C TYR A 54 -6.58 4.25 -2.83
N THR A 55 -6.26 4.77 -4.01
CA THR A 55 -6.57 6.13 -4.43
C THR A 55 -7.25 6.13 -5.80
N SER A 56 -8.20 7.04 -5.99
CA SER A 56 -8.91 7.23 -7.26
C SER A 56 -8.81 8.69 -7.74
N PRO A 57 -8.78 8.94 -9.06
CA PRO A 57 -8.86 10.29 -9.61
C PRO A 57 -10.11 11.07 -9.19
N THR A 58 -11.17 10.40 -8.73
CA THR A 58 -12.38 11.05 -8.21
C THR A 58 -12.21 11.60 -6.79
N GLY A 59 -11.01 11.46 -6.19
CA GLY A 59 -10.69 11.95 -4.84
C GLY A 59 -10.96 10.95 -3.72
N LEU A 60 -11.24 9.68 -4.04
CA LEU A 60 -11.38 8.62 -3.03
C LEU A 60 -9.98 8.19 -2.54
N ASP A 61 -9.82 8.13 -1.22
CA ASP A 61 -8.60 7.70 -0.54
C ASP A 61 -9.00 6.74 0.59
N ILE A 62 -8.53 5.49 0.50
CA ILE A 62 -8.87 4.41 1.43
C ILE A 62 -7.59 3.73 1.88
N SER A 63 -7.40 3.66 3.20
CA SER A 63 -6.32 2.92 3.84
C SER A 63 -6.87 1.77 4.69
N ILE A 64 -6.38 0.55 4.47
CA ILE A 64 -6.77 -0.65 5.21
C ILE A 64 -5.53 -1.27 5.85
N ALA A 65 -5.67 -1.69 7.12
CA ALA A 65 -4.59 -2.28 7.92
C ALA A 65 -3.36 -1.36 7.98
N SER A 66 -3.58 -0.12 8.43
CA SER A 66 -2.53 0.87 8.63
C SER A 66 -2.07 0.90 10.09
N ALA A 67 -0.76 1.00 10.29
CA ALA A 67 -0.15 1.17 11.61
C ALA A 67 1.10 2.04 11.49
N THR A 68 1.27 2.95 12.46
CA THR A 68 2.47 3.78 12.58
C THR A 68 3.31 3.27 13.75
N CYS A 69 4.60 3.06 13.52
CA CYS A 69 5.58 2.72 14.54
C CYS A 69 6.74 3.71 14.55
N GLY A 70 7.31 3.96 15.73
CA GLY A 70 8.28 5.04 15.95
C GLY A 70 7.70 6.13 16.84
N SER A 71 8.56 6.79 17.63
CA SER A 71 8.13 7.85 18.53
C SER A 71 7.75 9.06 17.68
N ALA A 72 6.52 9.56 17.81
CA ALA A 72 6.28 10.98 17.57
C ALA A 72 7.24 11.70 18.53
N THR A 73 8.37 12.17 18.02
CA THR A 73 9.36 12.81 18.88
C THR A 73 8.75 14.14 19.31
N SER A 74 8.09 14.13 20.46
CA SER A 74 7.78 15.35 21.20
C SER A 74 9.12 15.89 21.66
N ASN A 75 9.63 16.89 20.97
CA ASN A 75 10.70 17.77 21.48
C ASN A 75 10.22 19.20 21.37
#